data_AF-A0A932Z8F4-F1
#
_entry.id   AF-A0A932Z8F4-F1
#
_cell.length_a   1.000
_cell.length_b   1.000
_cell.length_c   1.000
_cell.angle_alpha   90.00
_cell.angle_beta   90.00
_cell.angle_gamma   90.00
#
_symmetry.space_group_name_H-M   'P 1'
#
loop_
_entity.id
_entity.type
_entity.pdbx_description
1 polymer ?
#
loop_
_entity_poly.entity_id
_entity_poly.type
_entity_poly.pdbx_seq_one_letter_code
_entity_poly.pdbx_strand_id
1 'polypeptide(L)'
;MTGAKRAAVLPEVPTIAEAGVPGYEHILWSMLLVPAATSKDIVVRLSREAVKALDAADVRERYAGMGVGPAGTTPERAGAYLKSETDKYAKVVKAIGLRIE
;
A
#
# COMPACT_ATOMS: atom_id res chain seq x y z
N MET A 1 1.28 14.79 7.67
CA MET A 1 0.97 13.39 7.28
C MET A 1 1.00 13.26 5.76
N THR A 2 1.62 12.22 5.18
CA THR A 2 1.73 12.05 3.72
C THR A 2 0.56 11.30 3.07
N GLY A 3 -0.26 10.60 3.85
CA GLY A 3 -1.46 9.92 3.35
C GLY A 3 -2.64 10.87 3.08
N ALA A 4 -3.63 10.41 2.32
CA ALA A 4 -4.82 11.22 1.98
C ALA A 4 -5.68 11.62 3.19
N LYS A 5 -5.57 10.90 4.31
CA LYS A 5 -6.31 11.17 5.55
C LYS A 5 -5.35 11.26 6.73
N ARG A 6 -5.77 11.99 7.77
CA ARG A 6 -5.05 12.01 9.05
C ARG A 6 -5.01 10.60 9.65
N ALA A 7 -3.90 10.23 10.27
CA ALA A 7 -3.83 8.97 10.99
C ALA A 7 -4.61 9.09 12.30
N ALA A 8 -5.30 8.01 12.69
CA ALA A 8 -6.04 7.97 13.95
C ALA A 8 -5.14 8.22 15.18
N VAL A 9 -3.86 7.83 15.10
CA VAL A 9 -2.86 8.06 16.14
C VAL A 9 -2.34 9.51 16.20
N LEU A 10 -2.60 10.32 15.17
CA LEU A 10 -2.16 11.72 15.05
C LEU A 10 -3.29 12.60 14.47
N PRO A 11 -4.45 12.73 15.16
CA PRO A 11 -5.64 13.39 14.62
C PRO A 11 -5.47 14.90 14.44
N GLU A 12 -4.58 15.52 15.20
CA GLU A 12 -4.30 16.96 15.13
C GLU A 12 -3.28 17.33 14.05
N VAL A 13 -2.57 16.35 13.49
CA VAL A 13 -1.52 16.61 12.49
C VAL A 13 -2.14 16.64 11.09
N PRO A 14 -2.09 17.78 10.37
CA PRO A 14 -2.69 17.87 9.04
C PRO A 14 -1.99 16.99 8.01
N THR A 15 -2.72 16.63 6.96
CA THR A 15 -2.11 16.02 5.76
C THR A 15 -1.34 17.05 4.96
N ILE A 16 -0.42 16.62 4.09
CA ILE A 16 0.28 17.54 3.16
C ILE A 16 -0.73 18.18 2.19
N ALA A 17 -1.80 17.44 1.83
CA ALA A 17 -2.91 17.98 1.05
C ALA A 17 -3.64 19.11 1.79
N GLU A 18 -3.92 18.95 3.09
CA GLU A 18 -4.49 19.99 3.96
C GLU A 18 -3.52 21.17 4.18
N ALA A 19 -2.21 20.92 4.13
CA ALA A 19 -1.16 21.91 4.35
C ALA A 19 -0.79 22.73 3.09
N GLY A 20 -1.56 22.64 2.01
CA GLY A 20 -1.40 23.50 0.84
C GLY A 20 -0.84 22.84 -0.42
N VAL A 21 -0.77 21.50 -0.48
CA VAL A 21 -0.43 20.77 -1.72
C VAL A 21 -1.58 19.84 -2.13
N PRO A 22 -2.65 20.37 -2.74
CA PRO A 22 -3.83 19.59 -3.09
C PRO A 22 -3.49 18.34 -3.92
N GLY A 23 -4.09 17.20 -3.57
CA GLY A 23 -3.87 15.94 -4.27
C GLY A 23 -2.57 15.21 -3.91
N TYR A 24 -1.75 15.75 -2.99
CA TYR A 24 -0.59 15.02 -2.48
C TYR A 24 -1.02 13.79 -1.68
N GLU A 25 -0.58 12.63 -2.14
CA GLU A 25 -0.67 11.38 -1.38
C GLU A 25 0.53 10.50 -1.66
N HIS A 26 1.19 10.06 -0.59
CA HIS A 26 2.25 9.06 -0.62
C HIS A 26 2.17 8.19 0.62
N ILE A 27 1.79 6.93 0.43
CA ILE A 27 1.67 5.95 1.51
C ILE A 27 2.69 4.85 1.26
N LEU A 28 3.45 4.49 2.28
CA LEU A 28 4.31 3.33 2.24
C LEU A 28 3.43 2.06 2.27
N TRP A 29 3.61 1.20 1.28
CA TRP A 29 2.88 -0.06 1.17
C TRP A 29 3.86 -1.23 1.02
N SER A 30 3.38 -2.40 1.43
CA SER A 30 4.08 -3.68 1.27
C SER A 30 3.17 -4.66 0.55
N MET A 31 3.73 -5.50 -0.30
CA MET A 31 2.98 -6.50 -1.06
C MET A 31 3.71 -7.84 -1.05
N LEU A 32 2.93 -8.92 -0.98
CA LEU A 32 3.43 -10.27 -1.18
C LEU A 32 3.43 -10.59 -2.68
N LEU A 33 4.58 -11.02 -3.18
CA LEU A 33 4.78 -11.41 -4.57
C LEU A 33 5.18 -12.88 -4.65
N VAL A 34 4.86 -13.51 -5.77
CA VAL A 34 5.21 -14.90 -6.09
C VAL A 34 5.82 -14.96 -7.48
N PRO A 35 6.55 -16.04 -7.83
CA PRO A 35 7.05 -16.23 -9.20
C PRO A 35 5.93 -16.12 -10.24
N ALA A 36 6.23 -15.53 -11.41
CA ALA A 36 5.24 -15.30 -12.46
C ALA A 36 4.59 -16.60 -12.99
N ALA A 37 5.28 -17.73 -12.88
CA ALA A 37 4.79 -19.05 -13.31
C ALA A 37 3.94 -19.77 -12.24
N THR A 38 3.71 -19.19 -11.06
CA THR A 38 2.87 -19.80 -10.03
C THR A 38 1.42 -19.94 -10.53
N SER A 39 0.82 -21.12 -10.33
CA SER A 39 -0.54 -21.38 -10.81
C SER A 39 -1.57 -20.51 -10.09
N LYS A 40 -2.65 -20.15 -10.80
CA LYS A 40 -3.73 -19.29 -10.27
C LYS A 40 -4.32 -19.84 -8.98
N ASP A 41 -4.51 -21.14 -8.89
CA ASP A 41 -5.09 -21.78 -7.69
C ASP A 41 -4.20 -21.60 -6.45
N ILE A 42 -2.88 -21.65 -6.62
CA ILE A 42 -1.92 -21.39 -5.54
C ILE A 42 -1.98 -19.91 -5.15
N VAL A 43 -2.02 -19.00 -6.13
CA VAL A 43 -2.13 -17.55 -5.86
C VAL A 43 -3.39 -17.22 -5.07
N VAL A 44 -4.54 -17.76 -5.48
CA VAL A 44 -5.83 -17.57 -4.79
C VAL A 44 -5.77 -18.13 -3.37
N ARG A 45 -5.19 -19.32 -3.18
CA ARG A 45 -5.02 -19.91 -1.86
C ARG A 45 -4.13 -19.03 -0.97
N LEU A 46 -2.97 -18.59 -1.45
CA LEU A 46 -2.04 -17.74 -0.70
C LEU A 46 -2.68 -16.40 -0.32
N SER A 47 -3.35 -15.74 -1.27
CA SER A 47 -4.07 -14.49 -1.00
C SER A 47 -5.12 -14.67 0.09
N ARG A 48 -5.91 -15.75 0.03
CA ARG A 48 -6.92 -16.03 1.07
C ARG A 48 -6.30 -16.23 2.45
N GLU A 49 -5.24 -17.02 2.57
CA GLU A 49 -4.60 -17.26 3.87
C GLU A 49 -3.88 -15.99 4.38
N ALA A 50 -3.32 -15.17 3.49
CA ALA A 50 -2.74 -13.88 3.86
C ALA A 50 -3.80 -12.89 4.39
N VAL A 51 -4.97 -12.82 3.75
CA VAL A 51 -6.09 -11.99 4.24
C VAL A 51 -6.54 -12.45 5.63
N LYS A 52 -6.69 -13.78 5.84
CA LYS A 52 -7.02 -14.31 7.17
C LYS A 52 -5.99 -13.94 8.23
N ALA A 53 -4.69 -14.01 7.89
CA ALA A 53 -3.61 -13.63 8.81
C ALA A 53 -3.64 -12.14 9.14
N LEU A 54 -3.89 -11.27 8.15
CA LEU A 54 -4.08 -9.82 8.36
C LEU A 54 -5.31 -9.51 9.21
N ASP A 55 -6.30 -10.39 9.21
CA ASP A 55 -7.53 -10.23 9.98
C ASP A 55 -7.43 -10.73 11.42
N ALA A 56 -6.35 -11.43 11.78
CA ALA A 56 -6.10 -11.89 13.14
C ALA A 56 -5.98 -10.70 14.11
N ALA A 57 -6.58 -10.83 15.30
CA ALA A 57 -6.73 -9.73 16.25
C ALA A 57 -5.38 -9.15 16.70
N ASP A 58 -4.40 -10.01 16.98
CA ASP A 58 -3.04 -9.62 17.37
C ASP A 58 -2.29 -8.89 16.25
N VAL A 59 -2.51 -9.31 14.99
CA VAL A 59 -1.94 -8.63 13.82
C VAL A 59 -2.59 -7.27 13.63
N ARG A 60 -3.91 -7.18 13.70
CA ARG A 60 -4.64 -5.91 13.59
C ARG A 60 -4.24 -4.90 14.67
N GLU A 61 -4.10 -5.36 15.91
CA GLU A 61 -3.68 -4.51 17.03
C GLU A 61 -2.27 -3.96 16.82
N ARG A 62 -1.33 -4.80 16.40
CA ARG A 62 0.04 -4.36 16.07
C ARG A 62 0.06 -3.34 14.92
N TYR A 63 -0.70 -3.59 13.86
CA TYR A 63 -0.79 -2.68 12.72
C TYR A 63 -1.41 -1.34 13.11
N ALA A 64 -2.48 -1.35 13.91
CA ALA A 64 -3.10 -0.15 14.45
C ALA A 64 -2.11 0.66 15.32
N GLY A 65 -1.31 -0.01 16.16
CA GLY A 65 -0.25 0.61 16.95
C GLY A 65 0.85 1.28 16.10
N MET A 66 1.10 0.76 14.89
CA MET A 66 2.01 1.39 13.91
C MET A 66 1.35 2.51 13.09
N GLY A 67 0.04 2.75 13.26
CA GLY A 67 -0.71 3.69 12.43
C GLY A 67 -0.91 3.24 10.98
N VAL A 68 -0.78 1.93 10.71
CA VAL A 68 -0.91 1.32 9.38
C VAL A 68 -2.19 0.47 9.34
N GLY A 69 -3.02 0.65 8.32
CA GLY A 69 -4.17 -0.22 8.09
C GLY A 69 -3.77 -1.48 7.31
N PRO A 70 -4.10 -2.70 7.77
CA PRO A 70 -3.88 -3.89 6.96
C PRO A 70 -4.75 -3.84 5.69
N ALA A 71 -4.12 -3.88 4.53
CA ALA A 71 -4.79 -3.86 3.24
C ALA A 71 -4.90 -5.29 2.67
N GLY A 72 -5.77 -6.10 3.25
CA GLY A 72 -6.17 -7.38 2.65
C GLY A 72 -6.96 -7.15 1.36
N THR A 73 -6.58 -7.79 0.25
CA THR A 73 -7.25 -7.62 -1.04
C THR A 73 -7.19 -8.88 -1.90
N THR A 74 -7.86 -8.88 -3.06
CA THR A 74 -7.80 -9.98 -4.03
C THR A 74 -6.55 -9.89 -4.89
N PRO A 75 -6.06 -11.00 -5.48
CA PRO A 75 -4.89 -10.97 -6.37
C PRO A 75 -5.03 -9.96 -7.53
N GLU A 76 -6.23 -9.83 -8.09
CA GLU A 76 -6.51 -8.93 -9.21
C GLU A 76 -6.37 -7.47 -8.78
N ARG A 77 -6.91 -7.13 -7.61
CA ARG A 77 -6.80 -5.77 -7.04
C ARG A 77 -5.36 -5.46 -6.63
N ALA A 78 -4.63 -6.43 -6.07
CA ALA A 78 -3.21 -6.28 -5.77
C ALA A 78 -2.41 -6.00 -7.05
N GLY A 79 -2.64 -6.76 -8.12
CA GLY A 79 -2.01 -6.54 -9.42
C GLY A 79 -2.35 -5.18 -10.03
N ALA A 80 -3.61 -4.75 -9.95
CA ALA A 80 -4.03 -3.42 -10.41
C ALA A 80 -3.34 -2.30 -9.62
N TYR A 81 -3.24 -2.45 -8.30
CA TYR A 81 -2.57 -1.49 -7.44
C TYR A 81 -1.07 -1.37 -7.77
N LEU A 82 -0.37 -2.51 -7.89
CA LEU A 82 1.05 -2.54 -8.28
C LEU A 82 1.28 -1.84 -9.62
N LYS A 83 0.41 -2.07 -10.60
CA LYS A 83 0.48 -1.39 -11.90
C LYS A 83 0.31 0.13 -11.74
N SER A 84 -0.71 0.56 -10.99
CA SER A 84 -0.97 1.98 -10.78
C SER A 84 0.18 2.72 -10.08
N GLU A 85 0.79 2.08 -9.07
CA GLU A 85 1.92 2.65 -8.35
C GLU A 85 3.16 2.71 -9.25
N THR A 86 3.43 1.64 -10.01
CA THR A 86 4.51 1.62 -11.01
C THR A 86 4.35 2.74 -12.03
N ASP A 87 3.15 2.91 -12.58
CA ASP A 87 2.85 3.98 -13.55
C ASP A 87 2.99 5.39 -12.92
N LYS A 88 2.60 5.55 -11.64
CA LYS A 88 2.76 6.81 -10.89
C LYS A 88 4.24 7.15 -10.74
N TYR A 89 5.05 6.24 -10.23
CA TYR A 89 6.47 6.52 -9.97
C TYR A 89 7.30 6.60 -11.25
N ALA A 90 6.95 5.85 -12.31
CA ALA A 90 7.61 6.01 -13.61
C ALA A 90 7.51 7.45 -14.14
N LYS A 91 6.34 8.10 -13.96
CA LYS A 91 6.16 9.51 -14.32
C LYS A 91 7.04 10.43 -13.46
N VAL A 92 7.12 10.18 -12.16
CA VAL A 92 7.95 10.97 -11.24
C VAL A 92 9.43 10.85 -11.60
N VAL A 93 9.95 9.62 -11.74
CA VAL A 93 11.35 9.33 -12.11
C VAL A 93 11.72 10.04 -13.41
N LYS A 94 10.85 9.95 -14.43
CA LYS A 94 11.05 10.62 -15.71
C LYS A 94 11.06 12.15 -15.58
N ALA A 95 10.18 12.71 -14.77
CA ALA A 95 10.06 14.16 -14.60
C ALA A 95 11.31 14.77 -13.94
N ILE A 96 11.93 14.05 -13.00
CA ILE A 96 13.10 14.54 -12.24
C ILE A 96 14.44 14.07 -12.82
N GLY A 97 14.43 13.27 -13.89
CA GLY A 97 15.64 12.74 -14.52
C GLY A 97 16.44 11.76 -13.64
N LEU A 98 15.79 11.13 -12.65
CA LEU A 98 16.45 10.22 -11.71
C LEU A 98 16.91 8.94 -12.44
N ARG A 99 18.14 8.51 -12.14
CA ARG A 99 18.70 7.22 -12.53
C ARG A 99 19.28 6.54 -11.29
N ILE A 100 19.15 5.23 -11.21
CA ILE A 100 19.83 4.41 -10.21
C ILE A 100 21.07 3.85 -10.90
N GLU A 101 22.24 4.13 -10.33
CA GLU A 101 23.53 3.60 -10.79
C GLU A 101 23.77 2.17 -10.27
#